data_AF-R0L0K3-F1
#
_entry.id   AF-R0L0K3-F1
#
_cell.length_a   1.000
_cell.length_b   1.000
_cell.length_c   1.000
_cell.angle_alpha   90.00
_cell.angle_beta   90.00
_cell.angle_gamma   90.00
#
_symmetry.space_group_name_H-M   'P 1'
#
loop_
_entity.id
_entity.type
_entity.pdbx_description
1 polymer ?
#
loop_
_entity_poly.entity_id
_entity_poly.type
_entity_poly.pdbx_seq_one_letter_code
_entity_poly.pdbx_strand_id
1 'polypeptide(L)' 'LNAILHFYREANKQHVRCQKCLEFGHWTYECTGKRKYLHRPSRTAQLAKVLKEKEKRLLLQQ' A
#
# COMPACT_ATOMS: atom_id res chain seq x y z
N LEU A 1 7.92 28.16 21.67
CA LEU A 1 7.25 28.42 20.37
C LEU A 1 7.93 27.67 19.22
N ASN A 2 9.22 27.87 18.93
CA ASN A 2 9.92 27.18 17.83
C ASN A 2 10.04 25.64 17.99
N ALA A 3 10.24 25.14 19.22
CA ALA A 3 10.32 23.70 19.48
C ALA A 3 8.99 22.96 19.25
N ILE A 4 7.87 23.62 19.56
CA ILE A 4 6.52 23.07 19.36
C ILE A 4 6.21 22.96 17.85
N LEU A 5 6.54 23.99 17.07
CA LEU A 5 6.43 23.97 15.60
C LEU A 5 7.30 22.90 14.96
N HIS A 6 8.51 22.69 15.48
CA HIS A 6 9.41 21.62 15.03
C HIS A 6 8.80 20.23 15.29
N PHE A 7 8.30 20.00 16.50
CA PHE A 7 7.60 18.77 16.88
C PHE A 7 6.39 18.51 15.97
N TYR A 8 5.55 19.50 15.70
CA TYR A 8 4.41 19.35 14.78
C TYR A 8 4.84 19.02 13.34
N ARG A 9 5.98 19.55 12.87
CA ARG A 9 6.53 19.22 11.54
C ARG A 9 7.06 17.79 11.47
N GLU A 10 7.78 17.34 12.50
CA GLU A 10 8.34 15.98 12.58
C GLU A 10 7.25 14.92 12.77
N ALA A 11 6.28 15.16 13.64
CA ALA A 11 5.12 14.28 13.85
C ALA A 11 4.28 14.13 12.56
N ASN A 12 4.18 15.19 11.75
CA ASN A 12 3.52 15.11 10.45
C ASN A 12 4.23 14.13 9.48
N LYS A 13 5.57 14.05 9.52
CA LYS A 13 6.33 13.13 8.66
C LYS A 13 6.16 11.66 9.05
N GLN A 14 5.88 11.37 10.33
CA GLN A 14 5.69 9.99 10.79
C GLN A 14 4.45 9.31 10.16
N HIS A 15 3.42 10.09 9.83
CA HIS A 15 2.16 9.58 9.31
C HIS A 15 2.06 9.57 7.77
N VAL A 16 2.97 10.27 7.08
CA VAL A 16 2.97 10.26 5.61
C VAL A 16 3.56 8.96 5.08
N ARG A 17 2.85 8.31 4.16
CA ARG A 17 3.33 7.18 3.38
C ARG A 17 3.88 7.64 2.04
N CYS A 18 5.13 7.29 1.74
CA CYS A 18 5.77 7.62 0.47
C CYS A 18 5.18 6.82 -0.69
N GLN A 19 4.84 7.47 -1.80
CA GLN A 19 4.26 6.80 -2.97
C GLN A 19 5.28 5.96 -3.78
N LYS A 20 6.60 6.23 -3.65
CA LYS A 20 7.65 5.50 -4.38
C LYS A 20 8.01 4.18 -3.70
N CYS A 21 8.36 4.22 -2.42
CA CYS A 21 8.83 3.04 -1.68
C CYS A 21 7.76 2.40 -0.78
N LEU A 22 6.63 3.09 -0.54
CA LEU A 22 5.53 2.65 0.31
C LEU A 22 5.83 2.63 1.83
N GLU A 23 6.97 3.18 2.25
CA GLU A 23 7.37 3.34 3.65
C GLU A 23 6.91 4.68 4.25
N PHE A 24 6.87 4.75 5.57
CA PHE A 24 6.52 5.97 6.33
C PHE A 24 7.75 6.83 6.64
N GLY A 25 7.52 8.07 7.10
CA GLY A 25 8.58 8.92 7.64
C GLY A 25 9.13 10.00 6.71
N HIS A 26 8.69 10.05 5.45
CA HIS A 26 9.19 11.02 4.47
C HIS A 26 8.20 11.31 3.33
N TRP A 27 8.33 12.48 2.74
CA TRP A 27 7.56 12.86 1.56
C TRP A 27 8.13 12.24 0.28
N THR A 28 7.28 12.05 -0.73
CA THR A 28 7.66 11.43 -2.01
C THR A 28 8.82 12.14 -2.72
N TYR A 29 8.98 13.47 -2.53
CA TYR A 29 10.07 14.25 -3.11
C TYR A 29 11.43 14.04 -2.39
N GLU A 30 11.42 13.75 -1.08
CA GLU A 30 12.63 13.45 -0.28
C GLU A 30 13.11 12.00 -0.47
N CYS A 31 12.28 11.14 -1.10
CA CYS A 31 12.56 9.72 -1.22
C CYS A 31 13.73 9.43 -2.17
N THR A 32 14.80 8.86 -1.61
CA THR A 32 16.00 8.34 -2.31
C THR A 32 15.89 6.85 -2.67
N GLY A 33 14.85 6.16 -2.18
CA GLY A 33 14.62 4.74 -2.44
C GLY A 33 14.18 4.44 -3.88
N LYS A 34 14.45 3.21 -4.33
CA LYS A 34 13.92 2.71 -5.62
C LYS A 34 12.41 2.49 -5.52
N ARG A 35 11.70 2.62 -6.65
CA ARG A 35 10.26 2.38 -6.72
C ARG A 35 9.98 0.89 -6.45
N LYS A 36 9.17 0.61 -5.42
CA LYS A 36 8.74 -0.76 -5.10
C LYS A 36 7.60 -1.12 -6.05
N TYR A 37 7.83 -2.10 -6.93
CA TYR A 37 6.75 -2.62 -7.77
C TYR A 37 5.92 -3.62 -6.94
N LEU A 38 4.67 -3.25 -6.66
CA LEU A 38 3.69 -4.18 -6.11
C LEU A 38 2.94 -4.83 -7.28
N HIS A 39 2.89 -6.16 -7.30
CA HIS A 39 2.12 -6.88 -8.30
C HIS A 39 0.64 -6.49 -8.20
N ARG A 40 0.11 -5.88 -9.27
CA ARG A 40 -1.31 -5.54 -9.40
C ARG A 40 -1.97 -6.54 -10.33
N PRO A 41 -2.85 -7.44 -9.83
CA PRO A 41 -3.53 -8.39 -10.69
C PRO A 41 -4.47 -7.65 -11.66
N SER A 42 -4.57 -8.14 -12.88
CA SER A 42 -5.55 -7.64 -13.84
C SER A 42 -6.97 -7.93 -13.36
N ARG A 43 -7.94 -7.17 -13.88
CA ARG A 43 -9.37 -7.42 -13.60
C ARG A 43 -9.79 -8.83 -14.00
N THR A 44 -9.22 -9.38 -15.09
CA THR A 44 -9.45 -10.77 -15.52
C THR A 44 -8.86 -11.79 -14.56
N ALA A 45 -7.65 -11.56 -14.04
CA ALA A 45 -7.02 -12.43 -13.04
C ALA A 45 -7.82 -12.47 -11.72
N GLN A 46 -8.36 -11.31 -11.31
CA GLN A 46 -9.25 -11.24 -10.14
C GLN A 46 -10.54 -12.03 -10.37
N LEU A 47 -11.18 -11.84 -11.53
CA LEU A 47 -12.40 -12.58 -11.88
C LEU A 47 -12.16 -14.09 -11.91
N ALA A 48 -11.06 -14.54 -12.53
CA ALA A 48 -10.70 -15.95 -12.58
C ALA A 48 -10.51 -16.56 -11.19
N LYS A 49 -9.92 -15.81 -10.23
CA LYS A 49 -9.80 -16.25 -8.84
C LYS A 49 -11.17 -16.45 -8.19
N VAL A 50 -12.09 -15.49 -8.36
CA VAL A 50 -13.45 -15.57 -7.81
C VAL A 50 -14.24 -16.74 -8.40
N LEU A 51 -14.13 -16.99 -9.70
CA LEU A 51 -14.81 -18.11 -10.36
C LEU A 51 -14.30 -19.46 -9.81
N LYS A 52 -12.97 -19.62 -9.67
CA LYS A 52 -12.37 -20.83 -9.06
C LYS A 52 -12.81 -21.04 -7.62
N GLU A 53 -12.92 -19.97 -6.82
CA GLU A 53 -13.41 -20.06 -5.43
C GLU A 53 -14.88 -20.49 -5.36
N LYS A 54 -15.73 -20.00 -6.28
CA LYS A 54 -17.13 -20.43 -6.39
C LYS A 54 -17.25 -21.90 -6.76
N GLU A 55 -16.49 -22.36 -7.74
CA GLU A 55 -16.47 -23.76 -8.17
C GLU A 55 -16.05 -24.69 -7.02
N LYS A 56 -14.95 -24.36 -6.32
CA LYS A 56 -14.52 -25.12 -5.13
C LYS A 56 -15.60 -25.21 -4.06
N ARG A 57 -16.32 -24.12 -3.81
CA ARG A 57 -17.40 -24.10 -2.83
C ARG A 57 -18.57 -25.00 -3.24
N LEU A 58 -18.90 -25.05 -4.52
CA LEU A 58 -19.94 -25.94 -5.05
C LEU A 58 -19.53 -27.42 -4.98
N LEU A 59 -18.25 -27.71 -5.19
CA LEU A 59 -17.71 -29.07 -5.06
C LEU A 59 -17.67 -29.55 -3.59
N LEU A 60 -17.43 -28.65 -2.64
CA LEU A 60 -17.46 -28.98 -1.20
C LEU A 60 -18.88 -29.14 -0.64
N GLN A 61 -19.91 -28.72 -1.38
CA GLN A 61 -21.32 -28.82 -0.99
C GLN A 61 -22.01 -30.07 -1.54
N GLN A 62 -21.33 -30.83 -2.39
CA GLN A 62 -21.75 -32.13 -2.91
C GLN A 62 -21.05 -33.25 -2.14
#